data_AF-A0A1D7R078-F1
#
_entry.id   AF-A0A1D7R078-F1
#
_cell.length_a   1.000
_cell.length_b   1.000
_cell.length_c   1.000
_cell.angle_alpha   90.00
_cell.angle_beta   90.00
_cell.angle_gamma   90.00
#
_symmetry.space_group_name_H-M   'P 1'
#
loop_
_entity.id
_entity.type
_entity.pdbx_description
1 polymer ?
#
loop_
_entity_poly.entity_id
_entity_poly.type
_entity_poly.pdbx_seq_one_letter_code
_entity_poly.pdbx_strand_id
1 'polypeptide(L)'
;MTIDDYLHAFERRLTYLSDKERRKVKGDIRQELEQIKEDVKIHENVDEKNAEYQAVASYLSPADMAKEINDQYFESIDEQFSGQSFSFAFIMYAIYSPLGILFLPFVYGTTAQIVDRIIPYLTFMIIAGVILFFYFPKHITSEQIRTLRQHFIVINWVPALFVIAYLLNFFRSEGMTASLTLYLGISLMIWLIIYIGIRTFYNRQLHKPL
;
A
#
# COMPACT_ATOMS: atom_id res chain seq x y z
N MET A 1 5.65 -23.96 -35.14
CA MET A 1 4.95 -23.01 -34.26
C MET A 1 5.69 -21.70 -34.41
N THR A 2 5.03 -20.66 -34.90
CA THR A 2 5.61 -19.32 -34.97
C THR A 2 5.56 -18.65 -33.60
N ILE A 3 6.23 -17.52 -33.43
CA ILE A 3 6.14 -16.68 -32.23
C ILE A 3 4.69 -16.23 -32.00
N ASP A 4 3.96 -15.90 -33.08
CA ASP A 4 2.56 -15.49 -32.97
C ASP A 4 1.64 -16.64 -32.52
N ASP A 5 1.88 -17.86 -33.02
CA ASP A 5 1.16 -19.05 -32.55
C ASP A 5 1.43 -19.30 -31.07
N TYR A 6 2.70 -19.13 -30.65
CA TYR A 6 3.12 -19.28 -29.26
C TYR A 6 2.41 -18.28 -28.35
N LEU A 7 2.47 -16.99 -28.69
CA LEU A 7 1.85 -15.93 -27.89
C LEU A 7 0.33 -16.07 -27.84
N HIS A 8 -0.31 -16.52 -28.92
CA HIS A 8 -1.75 -16.77 -28.92
C HIS A 8 -2.13 -17.95 -28.01
N ALA A 9 -1.34 -19.03 -28.00
CA ALA A 9 -1.55 -20.18 -27.13
C ALA A 9 -1.32 -19.83 -25.65
N PHE A 10 -0.29 -19.02 -25.38
CA PHE A 10 0.06 -18.51 -24.06
C PHE A 10 -1.04 -17.59 -23.50
N GLU A 11 -1.51 -16.61 -24.28
CA GLU A 11 -2.52 -15.62 -23.84
C GLU A 11 -3.83 -16.28 -23.41
N ARG A 12 -4.27 -17.34 -24.10
CA ARG A 12 -5.49 -18.09 -23.74
C ARG A 12 -5.41 -18.80 -22.39
N ARG A 13 -4.20 -18.97 -21.84
CA ARG A 13 -3.93 -19.69 -20.58
C ARG A 13 -3.68 -18.74 -19.41
N LEU A 14 -3.56 -17.44 -19.66
CA LEU A 14 -3.52 -16.41 -18.61
C LEU A 14 -4.94 -16.16 -18.09
N THR A 15 -5.19 -16.57 -16.85
CA THR A 15 -6.55 -16.58 -16.30
C THR A 15 -6.79 -15.40 -15.35
N TYR A 16 -5.76 -14.95 -14.63
CA TYR A 16 -5.92 -14.08 -13.45
C TYR A 16 -5.47 -12.62 -13.68
N LEU A 17 -4.75 -12.33 -14.75
CA LEU A 17 -4.25 -10.99 -15.05
C LEU A 17 -5.32 -10.08 -15.66
N SER A 18 -5.22 -8.78 -15.41
CA SER A 18 -6.02 -7.78 -16.13
C SER A 18 -5.58 -7.66 -17.61
N ASP A 19 -6.45 -7.15 -18.49
CA ASP A 19 -6.12 -6.97 -19.92
C ASP A 19 -4.86 -6.11 -20.14
N LYS A 20 -4.63 -5.12 -19.28
CA LYS A 20 -3.44 -4.26 -19.34
C LYS A 20 -2.17 -5.05 -19.02
N GLU A 21 -2.21 -5.89 -17.99
CA GLU A 21 -1.08 -6.71 -17.57
C GLU A 21 -0.80 -7.83 -18.58
N ARG A 22 -1.85 -8.48 -19.11
CA ARG A 22 -1.72 -9.47 -20.19
C ARG A 22 -1.00 -8.89 -21.41
N ARG A 23 -1.37 -7.68 -21.84
CA ARG A 23 -0.71 -6.99 -22.96
C ARG A 23 0.77 -6.70 -22.67
N LYS A 24 1.09 -6.28 -21.44
CA LYS A 24 2.46 -6.01 -21.03
C LYS A 24 3.30 -7.28 -21.07
N VAL A 25 2.85 -8.33 -20.37
CA VAL A 25 3.54 -9.63 -20.30
C VAL A 25 3.72 -10.24 -21.70
N LYS A 26 2.69 -10.19 -22.54
CA LYS A 26 2.78 -10.64 -23.94
C LYS A 26 3.83 -9.87 -24.73
N GLY A 27 3.96 -8.57 -24.50
CA GLY A 27 4.98 -7.72 -25.11
C GLY A 27 6.39 -8.09 -24.64
N ASP A 28 6.56 -8.27 -23.33
CA ASP A 28 7.85 -8.64 -22.72
C ASP A 28 8.35 -10.00 -23.26
N ILE A 29 7.48 -11.03 -23.30
CA ILE A 29 7.81 -12.35 -23.86
C ILE A 29 8.10 -12.29 -25.36
N ARG A 30 7.34 -11.49 -26.12
CA ARG A 30 7.60 -11.33 -27.56
C ARG A 30 9.00 -10.77 -27.78
N GLN A 31 9.38 -9.74 -27.02
CA GLN A 31 10.69 -9.11 -27.15
C GLN A 31 11.82 -10.11 -26.84
N GLU A 32 11.65 -10.94 -25.82
CA GLU A 32 12.62 -11.97 -25.46
C GLU A 32 12.75 -13.05 -26.54
N LEU A 33 11.62 -13.54 -27.08
CA LEU A 33 11.64 -14.52 -28.19
C LEU A 33 12.26 -13.95 -29.46
N GLU A 34 12.03 -12.67 -29.79
CA GLU A 34 12.68 -12.02 -30.91
C GLU A 34 14.19 -11.86 -30.71
N GLN A 35 14.63 -11.58 -29.48
CA GLN A 35 16.04 -11.52 -29.14
C GLN A 35 16.72 -12.89 -29.33
N ILE A 36 16.11 -13.96 -28.80
CA ILE A 36 16.62 -15.33 -28.96
C ILE A 36 16.66 -15.72 -30.45
N LYS A 37 15.64 -15.35 -31.23
CA LYS A 37 15.60 -15.58 -32.68
C LYS A 37 16.80 -14.94 -33.38
N GLU A 38 17.10 -13.68 -33.05
CA GLU A 38 18.21 -12.97 -33.68
C GLU A 38 19.57 -13.56 -33.27
N ASP A 39 19.73 -13.95 -32.00
CA ASP A 39 20.94 -14.60 -31.51
C ASP A 39 21.19 -15.94 -32.23
N VAL A 40 20.17 -16.78 -32.36
CA VAL A 40 20.22 -18.06 -33.08
C VAL A 40 20.56 -17.85 -34.55
N LYS A 41 19.93 -16.87 -35.20
CA LYS A 41 20.21 -16.53 -36.60
C LYS A 41 21.66 -16.13 -36.82
N ILE A 42 22.23 -15.32 -35.92
CA ILE A 42 23.62 -14.85 -36.01
C ILE A 42 24.62 -15.98 -35.70
N HIS A 43 24.36 -16.79 -34.67
CA HIS A 43 25.33 -17.76 -34.17
C HIS A 43 25.28 -19.11 -34.90
N GLU A 44 24.09 -19.58 -35.26
CA GLU A 44 23.90 -20.86 -35.95
C GLU A 44 23.85 -20.69 -37.48
N ASN A 45 23.84 -19.45 -37.97
CA ASN A 45 23.79 -19.10 -39.39
C ASN A 45 22.64 -19.81 -40.15
N VAL A 46 21.47 -19.83 -39.51
CA VAL A 46 20.23 -20.42 -40.02
C VAL A 46 19.34 -19.35 -40.68
N ASP A 47 18.45 -19.78 -41.56
CA ASP A 47 17.43 -18.91 -42.15
C ASP A 47 16.41 -18.45 -41.10
N GLU A 48 15.78 -17.31 -41.37
CA GLU A 48 14.87 -16.64 -40.43
C GLU A 48 13.75 -17.54 -39.93
N LYS A 49 13.23 -18.41 -40.80
CA LYS A 49 12.17 -19.34 -40.44
C LYS A 49 12.69 -20.37 -39.43
N ASN A 50 13.82 -21.04 -39.69
CA ASN A 50 14.36 -22.03 -38.76
C ASN A 50 14.83 -21.42 -37.44
N ALA A 51 15.39 -20.19 -37.48
CA ALA A 51 15.72 -19.43 -36.27
C ALA A 51 14.48 -19.21 -35.39
N GLU A 52 13.32 -18.88 -35.98
CA GLU A 52 12.07 -18.70 -35.25
C GLU A 52 11.59 -20.00 -34.60
N TYR A 53 11.64 -21.12 -35.33
CA TYR A 53 11.29 -22.42 -34.78
C TYR A 53 12.20 -22.84 -33.62
N GLN A 54 13.51 -22.60 -33.73
CA GLN A 54 14.48 -22.90 -32.68
C GLN A 54 14.32 -21.97 -31.46
N ALA A 55 14.01 -20.69 -31.68
CA ALA A 55 13.73 -19.76 -30.59
C ALA A 55 12.49 -20.17 -29.79
N VAL A 56 11.41 -20.55 -30.47
CA VAL A 56 10.20 -21.06 -29.80
C VAL A 56 10.46 -22.41 -29.10
N ALA A 57 11.27 -23.28 -29.70
CA ALA A 57 11.57 -24.60 -29.14
C ALA A 57 12.53 -24.56 -27.93
N SER A 58 13.38 -23.54 -27.84
CA SER A 58 14.32 -23.34 -26.72
C SER A 58 13.67 -22.64 -25.52
N TYR A 59 12.52 -22.00 -25.71
CA TYR A 59 11.75 -21.35 -24.66
C TYR A 59 10.83 -22.34 -23.93
N LEU A 60 10.33 -21.94 -22.75
CA LEU A 60 9.34 -22.73 -22.01
C LEU A 60 8.07 -22.94 -22.84
N SER A 61 7.34 -24.04 -22.59
CA SER A 61 6.08 -24.25 -23.30
C SER A 61 5.05 -23.16 -22.94
N PRO A 62 4.08 -22.84 -23.81
CA PRO A 62 3.04 -21.87 -23.48
C PRO A 62 2.23 -22.24 -22.22
N ALA A 63 2.18 -23.54 -21.87
CA ALA A 63 1.53 -24.02 -20.65
C ALA A 63 2.35 -23.64 -19.42
N ASP A 64 3.64 -23.97 -19.46
CA ASP A 64 4.52 -23.84 -18.32
C ASP A 64 4.80 -22.36 -18.05
N MET A 65 5.00 -21.56 -19.09
CA MET A 65 5.16 -20.11 -18.96
C MET A 65 3.89 -19.44 -18.40
N ALA A 66 2.70 -19.84 -18.87
CA ALA A 66 1.45 -19.32 -18.33
C ALA A 66 1.24 -19.75 -16.88
N LYS A 67 1.63 -20.98 -16.53
CA LYS A 67 1.58 -21.48 -15.16
C LYS A 67 2.52 -20.69 -14.26
N GLU A 68 3.78 -20.52 -14.63
CA GLU A 68 4.76 -19.76 -13.87
C GLU A 68 4.30 -18.33 -13.59
N ILE A 69 3.75 -17.65 -14.61
CA ILE A 69 3.23 -16.29 -14.44
C ILE A 69 1.97 -16.26 -13.57
N ASN A 70 1.07 -17.24 -13.71
CA ASN A 70 -0.10 -17.34 -12.84
C ASN A 70 0.32 -17.63 -11.39
N ASP A 71 1.30 -18.51 -11.17
CA ASP A 71 1.81 -18.89 -9.85
C ASP A 71 2.51 -17.68 -9.18
N GLN A 72 3.36 -16.94 -9.90
CA GLN A 72 3.95 -15.68 -9.42
C GLN A 72 2.89 -14.63 -9.08
N TYR A 73 1.82 -14.55 -9.90
CA TYR A 73 0.71 -13.64 -9.62
C TYR A 73 -0.01 -14.03 -8.33
N PHE A 74 -0.25 -15.33 -8.10
CA PHE A 74 -0.84 -15.81 -6.86
C PHE A 74 0.05 -15.62 -5.65
N GLU A 75 1.36 -15.86 -5.75
CA GLU A 75 2.29 -15.57 -4.66
C GLU A 75 2.24 -14.08 -4.26
N SER A 76 2.19 -13.18 -5.25
CA SER A 76 2.06 -11.74 -4.98
C SER A 76 0.71 -11.36 -4.32
N ILE A 77 -0.38 -12.06 -4.69
CA ILE A 77 -1.69 -11.88 -4.06
C ILE A 77 -1.69 -12.46 -2.64
N ASP A 78 -1.14 -13.65 -2.43
CA ASP A 78 -1.06 -14.27 -1.12
C ASP A 78 -0.16 -13.47 -0.17
N GLU A 79 0.89 -12.80 -0.65
CA GLU A 79 1.64 -11.83 0.14
C GLU A 79 0.78 -10.60 0.53
N GLN A 80 0.00 -10.07 -0.42
CA GLN A 80 -0.94 -8.95 -0.18
C GLN A 80 -2.05 -9.30 0.83
N PHE A 81 -2.56 -10.52 0.78
CA PHE A 81 -3.62 -11.02 1.67
C PHE A 81 -3.10 -11.82 2.86
N SER A 82 -1.78 -12.00 2.98
CA SER A 82 -1.17 -12.62 4.16
C SER A 82 -1.59 -11.83 5.41
N GLY A 83 -1.89 -12.54 6.50
CA GLY A 83 -2.39 -11.92 7.75
C GLY A 83 -1.51 -10.79 8.31
N GLN A 84 -0.27 -10.65 7.83
CA GLN A 84 0.62 -9.53 8.15
C GLN A 84 0.14 -8.20 7.55
N SER A 85 -0.38 -8.17 6.33
CA SER A 85 -0.88 -6.94 5.68
C SER A 85 -2.18 -6.44 6.31
N PHE A 86 -3.10 -7.36 6.65
CA PHE A 86 -4.33 -7.02 7.37
C PHE A 86 -4.06 -6.52 8.80
N SER A 87 -3.18 -7.21 9.54
CA SER A 87 -2.82 -6.79 10.91
C SER A 87 -2.11 -5.43 10.92
N PHE A 88 -1.25 -5.14 9.93
CA PHE A 88 -0.65 -3.82 9.78
C PHE A 88 -1.72 -2.74 9.54
N ALA A 89 -2.64 -2.96 8.61
CA ALA A 89 -3.72 -2.02 8.34
C ALA A 89 -4.57 -1.77 9.59
N PHE A 90 -4.93 -2.83 10.33
CA PHE A 90 -5.67 -2.73 11.58
C PHE A 90 -4.94 -1.88 12.62
N ILE A 91 -3.63 -2.07 12.78
CA ILE A 91 -2.81 -1.27 13.70
C ILE A 91 -2.75 0.20 13.27
N MET A 92 -2.63 0.48 11.98
CA MET A 92 -2.70 1.85 11.47
C MET A 92 -4.06 2.49 11.75
N TYR A 93 -5.18 1.77 11.52
CA TYR A 93 -6.52 2.25 11.87
C TYR A 93 -6.70 2.48 13.38
N ALA A 94 -6.12 1.63 14.21
CA ALA A 94 -6.14 1.78 15.67
C ALA A 94 -5.40 3.04 16.12
N ILE A 95 -4.35 3.45 15.39
CA ILE A 95 -3.61 4.69 15.66
C ILE A 95 -4.37 5.93 15.18
N TYR A 96 -5.04 5.85 14.03
CA TYR A 96 -5.70 7.02 13.42
C TYR A 96 -7.15 7.24 13.85
N SER A 97 -7.93 6.19 14.09
CA SER A 97 -9.35 6.30 14.48
C SER A 97 -9.59 7.20 15.71
N PRO A 98 -8.71 7.23 16.74
CA PRO A 98 -8.87 8.14 17.87
C PRO A 98 -8.79 9.61 17.47
N LEU A 99 -8.05 9.98 16.41
CA LEU A 99 -8.03 11.35 15.89
C LEU A 99 -9.41 11.79 15.39
N GLY A 100 -10.18 10.89 14.79
CA GLY A 100 -11.57 11.16 14.40
C GLY A 100 -12.48 11.40 15.61
N ILE A 101 -12.24 10.69 16.71
CA ILE A 101 -13.04 10.83 17.94
C ILE A 101 -12.68 12.13 18.67
N LEU A 102 -11.41 12.54 18.62
CA LEU A 102 -10.97 13.82 19.16
C LEU A 102 -11.66 15.02 18.48
N PHE A 103 -12.27 14.83 17.30
CA PHE A 103 -13.02 15.86 16.61
C PHE A 103 -14.39 16.17 17.26
N LEU A 104 -14.98 15.19 17.96
CA LEU A 104 -16.36 15.26 18.43
C LEU A 104 -16.65 16.44 19.39
N PRO A 105 -15.77 16.81 20.33
CA PRO A 105 -16.03 17.95 21.21
C PRO A 105 -16.22 19.28 20.48
N PHE A 106 -15.60 19.46 19.31
CA PHE A 106 -15.82 20.65 18.49
C PHE A 106 -17.19 20.63 17.79
N VAL A 107 -17.66 19.45 17.39
CA VAL A 107 -18.99 19.29 16.77
C VAL A 107 -20.10 19.53 17.80
N TYR A 108 -19.98 18.91 18.97
CA TYR A 108 -20.99 19.03 20.02
C TYR A 108 -20.88 20.32 20.81
N GLY A 109 -19.72 20.99 20.81
CA GLY A 109 -19.48 22.22 21.57
C GLY A 109 -19.29 21.99 23.07
N THR A 110 -18.93 20.78 23.47
CA THR A 110 -18.70 20.43 24.87
C THR A 110 -17.69 19.31 25.00
N THR A 111 -16.87 19.37 26.05
CA THR A 111 -15.91 18.32 26.40
C THR A 111 -16.46 17.35 27.45
N ALA A 112 -17.37 17.81 28.32
CA ALA A 112 -17.74 17.12 29.56
C ALA A 112 -18.38 15.73 29.35
N GLN A 113 -19.11 15.51 28.25
CA GLN A 113 -19.81 14.24 28.00
C GLN A 113 -19.03 13.25 27.13
N ILE A 114 -17.86 13.65 26.62
CA ILE A 114 -17.12 12.92 25.58
C ILE A 114 -15.77 12.41 26.13
N VAL A 115 -15.20 13.06 27.14
CA VAL A 115 -13.91 12.68 27.74
C VAL A 115 -13.86 11.22 28.18
N ASP A 116 -14.90 10.73 28.87
CA ASP A 116 -14.97 9.33 29.33
C ASP A 116 -14.98 8.33 28.16
N ARG A 117 -15.52 8.75 27.02
CA ARG A 117 -15.54 7.94 25.80
C ARG A 117 -14.21 7.97 25.07
N ILE A 118 -13.40 9.02 25.22
CA ILE A 118 -12.12 9.19 24.51
C ILE A 118 -11.00 8.33 25.12
N ILE A 119 -11.00 8.15 26.44
CA ILE A 119 -9.92 7.46 27.17
C ILE A 119 -9.65 6.03 26.65
N PRO A 120 -10.67 5.17 26.41
CA PRO A 120 -10.44 3.84 25.85
C PRO A 120 -9.78 3.88 24.46
N TYR A 121 -10.18 4.82 23.59
CA TYR A 121 -9.59 4.95 22.26
C TYR A 121 -8.14 5.43 22.31
N LEU A 122 -7.81 6.37 23.19
CA LEU A 122 -6.42 6.79 23.40
C LEU A 122 -5.58 5.65 23.97
N THR A 123 -6.13 4.83 24.86
CA THR A 123 -5.45 3.64 25.37
C THR A 123 -5.17 2.64 24.25
N PHE A 124 -6.17 2.38 23.40
CA PHE A 124 -6.01 1.51 22.24
C PHE A 124 -4.98 2.04 21.24
N MET A 125 -4.94 3.36 21.03
CA MET A 125 -3.94 4.06 20.24
C MET A 125 -2.53 3.82 20.76
N ILE A 126 -2.32 3.90 22.07
CA ILE A 126 -1.03 3.70 22.71
C ILE A 126 -0.57 2.26 22.51
N ILE A 127 -1.47 1.28 22.75
CA ILE A 127 -1.17 -0.15 22.52
C ILE A 127 -0.79 -0.39 21.06
N ALA A 128 -1.56 0.14 20.11
CA ALA A 128 -1.27 0.03 18.68
C ALA A 128 0.05 0.71 18.31
N GLY A 129 0.36 1.86 18.91
CA GLY A 129 1.64 2.53 18.77
C GLY A 129 2.79 1.66 19.24
N VAL A 130 2.69 1.05 20.42
CA VAL A 130 3.72 0.11 20.94
C VAL A 130 3.92 -1.04 19.95
N ILE A 131 2.85 -1.64 19.43
CA ILE A 131 2.96 -2.70 18.42
C ILE A 131 3.66 -2.18 17.16
N LEU A 132 3.27 -1.00 16.65
CA LEU A 132 3.90 -0.40 15.46
C LEU A 132 5.41 -0.15 15.66
N PHE A 133 5.81 0.39 16.81
CA PHE A 133 7.21 0.77 17.04
C PHE A 133 8.13 -0.38 17.44
N PHE A 134 7.60 -1.47 18.02
CA PHE A 134 8.43 -2.57 18.53
C PHE A 134 8.31 -3.87 17.72
N TYR A 135 7.11 -4.19 17.20
CA TYR A 135 6.89 -5.41 16.43
C TYR A 135 7.20 -5.21 14.94
N PHE A 136 6.55 -4.23 14.30
CA PHE A 136 6.67 -4.03 12.86
C PHE A 136 8.06 -3.61 12.33
N PRO A 137 9.02 -3.03 13.08
CA PRO A 137 10.35 -2.80 12.53
C PRO A 137 11.04 -4.06 12.02
N LYS A 138 10.69 -5.25 12.52
CA LYS A 138 11.31 -6.52 12.15
C LYS A 138 10.52 -7.32 11.11
N HIS A 139 9.29 -6.90 10.83
CA HIS A 139 8.31 -7.69 10.07
C HIS A 139 7.60 -6.85 8.98
N ILE A 140 8.10 -5.65 8.68
CA ILE A 140 7.46 -4.77 7.71
C ILE A 140 7.86 -5.14 6.28
N THR A 141 6.88 -5.23 5.39
CA THR A 141 7.09 -5.47 3.96
C THR A 141 7.15 -4.16 3.16
N SER A 142 7.65 -4.22 1.92
CA SER A 142 7.70 -3.07 1.01
C SER A 142 6.32 -2.46 0.73
N GLU A 143 5.29 -3.29 0.64
CA GLU A 143 3.90 -2.86 0.46
C GLU A 143 3.34 -2.12 1.67
N GLN A 144 3.63 -2.59 2.89
CA GLN A 144 3.21 -1.92 4.12
C GLN A 144 3.86 -0.53 4.25
N ILE A 145 5.11 -0.37 3.79
CA ILE A 145 5.77 0.94 3.70
C ILE A 145 5.04 1.85 2.70
N ARG A 146 4.60 1.33 1.54
CA ARG A 146 3.81 2.09 0.57
C ARG A 146 2.46 2.52 1.15
N THR A 147 1.79 1.65 1.89
CA THR A 147 0.55 1.97 2.62
C THR A 147 0.78 3.06 3.66
N LEU A 148 1.90 3.00 4.39
CA LEU A 148 2.27 4.05 5.35
C LEU A 148 2.44 5.41 4.68
N ARG A 149 3.04 5.45 3.48
CA ARG A 149 3.17 6.67 2.66
C ARG A 149 1.82 7.31 2.32
N GLN A 150 0.81 6.51 1.99
CA GLN A 150 -0.54 7.03 1.69
C GLN A 150 -1.17 7.65 2.94
N HIS A 151 -1.00 7.04 4.11
CA HIS A 151 -1.53 7.56 5.37
C HIS A 151 -0.87 8.88 5.79
N PHE A 152 0.39 9.14 5.43
CA PHE A 152 1.01 10.45 5.66
C PHE A 152 0.30 11.60 4.95
N ILE A 153 -0.25 11.35 3.76
CA ILE A 153 -0.98 12.40 3.05
C ILE A 153 -2.23 12.76 3.85
N VAL A 154 -2.97 11.76 4.32
CA VAL A 154 -4.20 11.94 5.11
C VAL A 154 -3.90 12.62 6.45
N ILE A 155 -2.87 12.16 7.17
CA ILE A 155 -2.56 12.69 8.50
C ILE A 155 -2.22 14.18 8.47
N ASN A 156 -1.62 14.69 7.37
CA ASN A 156 -1.29 16.11 7.23
C ASN A 156 -2.51 17.02 7.21
N TRP A 157 -3.68 16.50 6.83
CA TRP A 157 -4.93 17.28 6.77
C TRP A 157 -5.67 17.32 8.12
N VAL A 158 -5.35 16.44 9.06
CA VAL A 158 -6.06 16.33 10.36
C VAL A 158 -6.03 17.64 11.17
N PRO A 159 -4.92 18.40 11.26
CA PRO A 159 -4.92 19.68 11.98
C PRO A 159 -5.90 20.69 11.37
N ALA A 160 -5.96 20.76 10.05
CA ALA A 160 -6.89 21.65 9.35
C ALA A 160 -8.34 21.28 9.70
N LEU A 161 -8.66 19.99 9.77
CA LEU A 161 -9.98 19.53 10.21
C LEU A 161 -10.30 20.00 11.65
N PHE A 162 -9.39 19.79 12.61
CA PHE A 162 -9.62 20.26 13.99
C PHE A 162 -9.81 21.77 14.08
N VAL A 163 -8.99 22.55 13.37
CA VAL A 163 -9.08 24.01 13.34
C VAL A 163 -10.39 24.46 12.71
N ILE A 164 -10.77 23.90 11.56
CA ILE A 164 -12.03 24.23 10.89
C ILE A 164 -13.22 23.91 11.80
N ALA A 165 -13.23 22.75 12.47
CA ALA A 165 -14.31 22.38 13.36
C ALA A 165 -14.42 23.28 14.59
N TYR A 166 -13.27 23.65 15.16
CA TYR A 166 -13.21 24.63 16.24
C TYR A 166 -13.76 25.99 15.79
N LEU A 167 -13.39 26.47 14.59
CA LEU A 167 -13.90 27.72 14.04
C LEU A 167 -15.40 27.66 13.77
N LEU A 168 -15.90 26.58 13.18
CA LEU A 168 -17.34 26.37 12.96
C LEU A 168 -18.11 26.37 14.28
N ASN A 169 -17.55 25.75 15.32
CA ASN A 169 -18.13 25.80 16.65
C ASN A 169 -18.16 27.24 17.18
N PHE A 170 -17.04 27.96 17.08
CA PHE A 170 -16.92 29.36 17.50
C PHE A 170 -17.94 30.29 16.81
N PHE A 171 -18.28 30.06 15.54
CA PHE A 171 -19.33 30.84 14.87
C PHE A 171 -20.75 30.45 15.31
N ARG A 172 -20.93 29.22 15.81
CA ARG A 172 -22.23 28.68 16.25
C ARG A 172 -22.53 28.99 17.71
N SER A 173 -21.54 28.87 18.59
CA SER A 173 -21.62 29.24 20.00
C SER A 173 -21.18 30.68 20.15
N GLU A 174 -21.92 31.51 20.90
CA GLU A 174 -21.71 32.97 21.05
C GLU A 174 -20.39 33.38 21.75
N GLY A 175 -19.28 32.67 21.55
CA GLY A 175 -17.96 33.01 22.07
C GLY A 175 -16.98 31.83 22.13
N MET A 176 -15.73 32.13 22.51
CA MET A 176 -14.71 31.12 22.78
C MET A 176 -14.92 30.51 24.18
N THR A 177 -14.98 29.19 24.24
CA THR A 177 -14.89 28.47 25.53
C THR A 177 -13.43 28.07 25.78
N ALA A 178 -12.89 28.51 26.92
CA ALA A 178 -11.50 28.20 27.30
C ALA A 178 -11.22 26.68 27.31
N SER A 179 -12.22 25.87 27.64
CA SER A 179 -12.15 24.41 27.61
C SER A 179 -11.94 23.84 26.21
N LEU A 180 -12.66 24.32 25.19
CA LEU A 180 -12.48 23.86 23.81
C LEU A 180 -11.15 24.36 23.22
N THR A 181 -10.72 25.57 23.57
CA THR A 181 -9.40 26.08 23.15
C THR A 181 -8.27 25.24 23.72
N LEU A 182 -8.31 24.92 25.02
CA LEU A 182 -7.33 24.03 25.65
C LEU A 182 -7.37 22.63 25.01
N TYR A 183 -8.57 22.12 24.76
CA TYR A 183 -8.78 20.81 24.14
C TYR A 183 -8.25 20.76 22.69
N LEU A 184 -8.36 21.85 21.92
CA LEU A 184 -7.71 21.98 20.61
C LEU A 184 -6.20 21.88 20.73
N GLY A 185 -5.58 22.57 21.68
CA GLY A 185 -4.14 22.49 21.93
C GLY A 185 -3.69 21.05 22.22
N ILE A 186 -4.42 20.33 23.09
CA ILE A 186 -4.13 18.93 23.42
C ILE A 186 -4.30 18.03 22.18
N SER A 187 -5.39 18.21 21.42
CA SER A 187 -5.66 17.41 20.22
C SER A 187 -4.58 17.58 19.14
N LEU A 188 -4.13 18.82 18.93
CA LEU A 188 -3.02 19.13 18.01
C LEU A 188 -1.69 18.55 18.53
N MET A 189 -1.46 18.56 19.84
CA MET A 189 -0.27 17.95 20.43
C MET A 189 -0.27 16.42 20.24
N ILE A 190 -1.41 15.75 20.48
CA ILE A 190 -1.56 14.30 20.22
C ILE A 190 -1.28 14.00 18.76
N TRP A 191 -1.90 14.76 17.85
CA TRP A 191 -1.63 14.64 16.41
C TRP A 191 -0.14 14.79 16.09
N LEU A 192 0.52 15.81 16.66
CA LEU A 192 1.93 16.08 16.40
C LEU A 192 2.83 14.92 16.85
N ILE A 193 2.54 14.32 18.01
CA ILE A 193 3.26 13.15 18.52
C ILE A 193 3.11 11.97 17.56
N ILE A 194 1.89 11.69 17.09
CA ILE A 194 1.64 10.61 16.13
C ILE A 194 2.36 10.90 14.81
N TYR A 195 2.26 12.13 14.30
CA TYR A 195 2.91 12.53 13.06
C TYR A 195 4.42 12.34 13.11
N ILE A 196 5.08 12.86 14.15
CA ILE A 196 6.53 12.72 14.35
C ILE A 196 6.89 11.25 14.52
N GLY A 197 6.17 10.53 15.36
CA GLY A 197 6.43 9.11 15.61
C GLY A 197 6.39 8.28 14.32
N ILE A 198 5.30 8.38 13.56
CA ILE A 198 5.14 7.63 12.31
C ILE A 198 6.20 8.07 11.29
N ARG A 199 6.51 9.38 11.20
CA ARG A 199 7.58 9.91 10.33
C ARG A 199 8.95 9.32 10.67
N THR A 200 9.29 9.26 11.95
CA THR A 200 10.53 8.64 12.41
C THR A 200 10.55 7.15 12.10
N PHE A 201 9.44 6.45 12.31
CA PHE A 201 9.33 5.03 11.96
C PHE A 201 9.54 4.80 10.47
N TYR A 202 8.82 5.53 9.61
CA TYR A 202 8.93 5.43 8.15
C TYR A 202 10.36 5.70 7.66
N ASN A 203 10.97 6.79 8.12
CA ASN A 203 12.35 7.12 7.77
C ASN A 203 13.32 6.01 8.20
N ARG A 204 13.12 5.39 9.37
CA ARG A 204 13.96 4.28 9.81
C ARG A 204 13.83 3.04 8.92
N GLN A 205 12.64 2.72 8.44
CA GLN A 205 12.45 1.54 7.57
C GLN A 205 12.97 1.78 6.14
N LEU A 206 12.87 3.00 5.62
CA LEU A 206 13.41 3.35 4.29
C LEU A 206 14.94 3.20 4.17
N HIS A 207 15.68 3.35 5.27
CA HIS A 207 17.15 3.30 5.27
C HIS A 207 17.70 1.93 5.69
N LYS A 208 16.84 0.92 5.86
CA LYS A 208 17.31 -0.45 6.06
C LYS A 208 17.68 -1.07 4.71
N PRO A 209 18.85 -1.73 4.58
CA PRO A 209 19.09 -2.60 3.45
C PRO A 209 18.03 -3.71 3.47
N LEU A 210 17.27 -3.82 2.38
CA LEU A 210 16.30 -4.90 2.15
C LEU A 210 17.03 -6.23 1.99
#